data_AF-Q3TAJ0-F1
#
_entry.id   AF-Q3TAJ0-F1
#
_cell.length_a   1.000
_cell.length_b   1.000
_cell.length_c   1.000
_cell.angle_alpha   90.00
_cell.angle_beta   90.00
_cell.angle_gamma   90.00
#
_symmetry.space_group_name_H-M   'P 1'
#
loop_
_entity.id
_entity.type
_entity.pdbx_description
1 polymer ?
#
loop_
_entity_poly.entity_id
_entity_poly.type
_entity_poly.pdbx_seq_one_letter_code
_entity_poly.pdbx_strand_id
1 'polypeptide(L)'
;SSAQPRNGLISPPLLQPAAVRNTPLFLQYLTAQLHQQVPGGLVLWYDSVVQSGQLKWQDELNDQNRVFFDSCDGFFTNYNWREDHLQRMVAQAGERLADVYVGVDVFARSNVVGGRFDTDKSLELIRKHGFSAALFAPGWVYECLEKSDFFQNQDKFWSLLERFLPTHSICSLPFVTSFCLGLGTRRVCYGKEQAVGPWYHPSAQETQPLFGEHKLAGDSRGWVKTHCCLTDAWHGGSSLLLRGLIPPEVDSVAVRLFSLHIPVPPKVFLSMVYKFEGSTDVQVALELTTGDASSCHVGGMLVLNETGSRHSPRPLRVPPTRLARWASSCGQQLSGGWIQRCYEVNLRGCLLQDLLVSFSRPPGSREEESFICRLGEIQVVDASSLLAPLPRVQNVTISQIRWLPLITGSEGLPTRLLLSCTLHWSYLLLRARCFRIHCWKRTGSSSSVAESPETEKPTFLGLAFANQYRVVDLAVEAAGFGQDGRVEFLVEPVPREGFLVPQAEWGKAVLLFSVPQ
;
A
#
# COMPACT_ATOMS: atom_id res chain seq x y z
N SER A 1 -10.09 -23.37 11.78
CA SER A 1 -9.75 -24.77 12.10
C SER A 1 -9.16 -24.76 13.51
N SER A 2 -9.90 -25.31 14.46
CA SER A 2 -9.59 -25.31 15.89
C SER A 2 -8.94 -26.65 16.25
N ALA A 3 -7.70 -26.64 16.70
CA ALA A 3 -7.15 -27.76 17.45
C ALA A 3 -7.48 -27.53 18.93
N GLN A 4 -8.66 -27.97 19.36
CA GLN A 4 -8.86 -28.32 20.77
C GLN A 4 -8.17 -29.67 21.03
N PRO A 5 -7.42 -29.83 22.13
CA PRO A 5 -6.86 -31.12 22.47
C PRO A 5 -8.00 -32.08 22.84
N ARG A 6 -8.20 -33.12 22.04
CA ARG A 6 -9.02 -34.27 22.45
C ARG A 6 -8.31 -34.91 23.64
N ASN A 7 -9.03 -35.04 24.77
CA ASN A 7 -8.62 -35.86 25.92
C ASN A 7 -8.61 -37.35 25.53
N GLY A 8 -7.58 -37.76 24.80
CA GLY A 8 -7.20 -39.13 24.56
C GLY A 8 -5.68 -39.22 24.69
N LEU A 9 -5.21 -40.25 25.39
CA LEU A 9 -3.79 -40.58 25.62
C LEU A 9 -3.07 -40.89 24.28
N ILE A 10 -2.85 -39.87 23.47
CA ILE A 10 -1.96 -39.90 22.31
C ILE A 10 -0.77 -39.06 22.72
N SER A 11 0.38 -39.71 22.90
CA SER A 11 1.65 -39.01 23.11
C SER A 11 1.78 -37.93 22.03
N PRO A 12 2.08 -36.66 22.39
CA PRO A 12 2.22 -35.61 21.40
C PRO A 12 3.26 -36.05 20.35
N PRO A 13 3.08 -35.69 19.07
CA PRO A 13 4.00 -36.11 18.02
C PRO A 13 5.42 -35.66 18.37
N LEU A 14 6.31 -36.63 18.57
CA LEU A 14 7.74 -36.40 18.77
C LEU A 14 8.37 -36.31 17.39
N LEU A 15 9.02 -35.19 17.07
CA LEU A 15 9.82 -35.11 15.85
C LEU A 15 10.98 -36.11 15.93
N GLN A 16 11.39 -36.65 14.78
CA GLN A 16 12.54 -37.55 14.74
C GLN A 16 13.77 -36.84 15.35
N PRO A 17 14.53 -37.48 16.25
CA PRO A 17 15.67 -36.85 16.92
C PRO A 17 16.69 -36.24 15.95
N ALA A 18 16.89 -36.87 14.79
CA ALA A 18 17.76 -36.36 13.73
C ALA A 18 17.25 -35.03 13.14
N ALA A 19 15.93 -34.89 12.95
CA ALA A 19 15.34 -33.67 12.41
C ALA A 19 15.53 -32.48 13.38
N VAL A 20 15.30 -32.72 14.66
CA VAL A 20 15.43 -31.70 15.72
C VAL A 20 16.89 -31.25 15.86
N ARG A 21 17.83 -32.20 15.85
CA ARG A 21 19.27 -31.90 15.87
C ARG A 21 19.73 -31.10 14.65
N ASN A 22 19.12 -31.31 13.49
CA ASN A 22 19.47 -30.61 12.25
C ASN A 22 18.79 -29.25 12.11
N THR A 23 17.71 -28.98 12.85
CA THR A 23 16.94 -27.74 12.71
C THR A 23 17.77 -26.48 13.00
N PRO A 24 18.57 -26.40 14.08
CA PRO A 24 19.46 -25.25 14.30
C PRO A 24 20.41 -24.97 13.12
N LEU A 25 21.04 -26.02 12.58
CA LEU A 25 21.94 -25.89 11.42
C LEU A 25 21.20 -25.43 10.15
N PHE A 26 19.99 -25.95 9.94
CA PHE A 26 19.14 -25.51 8.84
C PHE A 26 18.71 -24.06 8.99
N LEU A 27 18.33 -23.62 10.20
CA LEU A 27 17.95 -22.23 10.48
C LEU A 27 19.12 -21.28 10.21
N GLN A 28 20.33 -21.63 10.65
CA GLN A 28 21.53 -20.84 10.37
C GLN A 28 21.81 -20.73 8.87
N TYR A 29 21.72 -21.86 8.15
CA TYR A 29 21.89 -21.88 6.70
C TYR A 29 20.83 -21.05 5.99
N LEU A 30 19.55 -21.24 6.35
CA LEU A 30 18.42 -20.50 5.76
C LEU A 30 18.56 -19.00 6.00
N THR A 31 18.92 -18.60 7.22
CA THR A 31 19.13 -17.20 7.60
C THR A 31 20.25 -16.57 6.74
N ALA A 32 21.40 -17.25 6.64
CA ALA A 32 22.52 -16.77 5.83
C ALA A 32 22.16 -16.66 4.33
N GLN A 33 21.47 -17.66 3.78
CA GLN A 33 21.04 -17.63 2.38
C GLN A 33 19.97 -16.55 2.13
N LEU A 34 19.03 -16.36 3.08
CA LEU A 34 17.99 -15.35 2.96
C LEU A 34 18.60 -13.95 2.96
N HIS A 35 19.52 -13.64 3.88
CA HIS A 35 20.21 -12.36 3.90
C HIS A 35 21.01 -12.07 2.63
N GLN A 36 21.58 -13.11 2.00
CA GLN A 36 22.31 -12.96 0.75
C GLN A 36 21.38 -12.66 -0.44
N GLN A 37 20.20 -13.27 -0.49
CA GLN A 37 19.30 -13.22 -1.64
C GLN A 37 18.18 -12.17 -1.52
N VAL A 38 17.80 -11.81 -0.29
CA VAL A 38 16.67 -10.94 0.04
C VAL A 38 17.12 -9.93 1.11
N PRO A 39 17.62 -8.75 0.71
CA PRO A 39 17.99 -7.69 1.66
C PRO A 39 16.85 -7.37 2.63
N GLY A 40 17.12 -7.45 3.93
CA GLY A 40 16.12 -7.22 4.99
C GLY A 40 15.14 -8.37 5.23
N GLY A 41 15.30 -9.53 4.58
CA GLY A 41 14.57 -10.75 4.93
C GLY A 41 14.96 -11.23 6.33
N LEU A 42 14.01 -11.84 7.05
CA LEU A 42 14.20 -12.36 8.41
C LEU A 42 13.64 -13.78 8.54
N VAL A 43 14.31 -14.62 9.34
CA VAL A 43 13.87 -15.95 9.75
C VAL A 43 13.49 -15.91 11.23
N LEU A 44 12.21 -16.21 11.52
CA LEU A 44 11.69 -16.22 12.87
C LEU A 44 11.27 -17.65 13.27
N TRP A 45 11.65 -18.07 14.48
CA TRP A 45 11.22 -19.35 15.05
C TRP A 45 9.98 -19.19 15.92
N TYR A 46 8.94 -19.98 15.67
CA TYR A 46 7.74 -19.99 16.50
C TYR A 46 7.89 -20.99 17.66
N ASP A 47 7.65 -20.53 18.90
CA ASP A 47 7.63 -21.34 20.11
C ASP A 47 6.67 -22.51 19.94
N SER A 48 7.21 -23.71 19.70
CA SER A 48 6.40 -24.89 19.39
C SER A 48 7.15 -26.14 19.78
N VAL A 49 8.19 -26.49 19.03
CA VAL A 49 9.05 -27.62 19.35
C VAL A 49 10.20 -27.17 20.24
N VAL A 50 10.47 -27.92 21.29
CA VAL A 50 11.63 -27.72 22.16
C VAL A 50 12.82 -28.58 21.72
N GLN A 51 14.01 -28.34 22.26
CA GLN A 51 15.26 -29.04 21.92
C GLN A 51 15.18 -30.57 22.04
N SER A 52 14.26 -31.10 22.86
CA SER A 52 14.02 -32.55 22.99
C SER A 52 13.22 -33.14 21.82
N GLY A 53 12.65 -32.31 20.95
CA GLY A 53 11.78 -32.71 19.84
C GLY A 53 10.30 -32.79 20.17
N GLN A 54 9.93 -32.50 21.41
CA GLN A 54 8.53 -32.49 21.84
C GLN A 54 7.83 -31.23 21.34
N LEU A 55 6.62 -31.39 20.81
CA LEU A 55 5.70 -30.28 20.56
C LEU A 55 5.14 -29.79 21.91
N LYS A 56 5.71 -28.71 22.43
CA LYS A 56 5.36 -28.11 23.71
C LYS A 56 5.66 -26.61 23.70
N TRP A 57 4.61 -25.80 23.55
CA TRP A 57 4.66 -24.36 23.73
C TRP A 57 5.12 -24.01 25.15
N GLN A 58 6.12 -23.15 25.27
CA GLN A 58 6.62 -22.67 26.55
C GLN A 58 5.94 -21.35 26.96
N ASP A 59 5.31 -20.65 26.00
CA ASP A 59 4.80 -19.30 26.13
C ASP A 59 5.90 -18.27 26.47
N GLU A 60 7.17 -18.68 26.37
CA GLU A 60 8.34 -17.89 26.71
C GLU A 60 9.60 -18.39 25.98
N LEU A 61 10.58 -17.51 25.79
CA LEU A 61 11.95 -17.87 25.44
C LEU A 61 12.66 -18.38 26.71
N ASN A 62 13.13 -19.62 26.69
CA ASN A 62 13.87 -20.24 27.78
C ASN A 62 14.87 -21.28 27.26
N ASP A 63 15.60 -21.94 28.17
CA ASP A 63 16.65 -22.89 27.83
C ASP A 63 16.17 -24.07 26.95
N GLN A 64 14.86 -24.36 26.92
CA GLN A 64 14.31 -25.46 26.10
C GLN A 64 14.18 -25.09 24.62
N ASN A 65 14.04 -23.81 24.28
CA ASN A 65 13.83 -23.34 22.90
C ASN A 65 14.88 -22.31 22.45
N ARG A 66 15.75 -21.84 23.35
CA ARG A 66 16.83 -20.89 23.07
C ARG A 66 17.74 -21.31 21.92
N VAL A 67 18.02 -22.61 21.78
CA VAL A 67 18.85 -23.14 20.68
C VAL A 67 18.34 -22.73 19.29
N PHE A 68 17.02 -22.57 19.13
CA PHE A 68 16.43 -22.14 17.86
C PHE A 68 16.52 -20.62 17.69
N PHE A 69 16.28 -19.85 18.75
CA PHE A 69 16.44 -18.39 18.74
C PHE A 69 17.87 -17.95 18.42
N ASP A 70 18.87 -18.64 18.99
CA ASP A 70 20.29 -18.38 18.72
C ASP A 70 20.69 -18.77 17.28
N SER A 71 19.81 -19.48 16.56
CA SER A 71 20.07 -19.98 15.20
C SER A 71 19.34 -19.22 14.09
N CYS A 72 18.55 -18.18 14.42
CA CYS A 72 17.81 -17.37 13.45
C CYS A 72 17.64 -15.91 13.93
N ASP A 73 16.97 -15.07 13.14
CA ASP A 73 16.88 -13.62 13.39
C ASP A 73 15.94 -13.24 14.53
N GLY A 74 14.94 -14.06 14.85
CA GLY A 74 14.07 -13.76 15.98
C GLY A 74 13.20 -14.92 16.44
N PHE A 75 12.44 -14.67 17.49
CA PHE A 75 11.61 -15.65 18.17
C PHE A 75 10.17 -15.13 18.29
N PHE A 76 9.19 -15.96 17.95
CA PHE A 76 7.77 -15.67 18.11
C PHE A 76 7.21 -16.57 19.21
N THR A 77 6.85 -15.99 20.36
CA THR A 77 6.26 -16.74 21.48
C THR A 77 4.85 -17.25 21.14
N ASN A 78 4.42 -18.34 21.78
CA ASN A 78 3.01 -18.70 21.80
C ASN A 78 2.19 -17.66 22.60
N TYR A 79 0.85 -17.72 22.50
CA TYR A 79 -0.05 -16.65 22.95
C TYR A 79 -0.49 -16.72 24.42
N ASN A 80 -0.25 -17.84 25.14
CA ASN A 80 -0.79 -18.07 26.49
C ASN A 80 0.15 -17.60 27.60
N TRP A 81 1.02 -16.64 27.28
CA TRP A 81 1.93 -16.03 28.22
C TRP A 81 1.20 -15.19 29.28
N ARG A 82 1.93 -14.88 30.33
CA ARG A 82 1.54 -14.02 31.45
C ARG A 82 2.71 -13.11 31.77
N GLU A 83 2.50 -12.05 32.56
CA GLU A 83 3.55 -11.10 32.90
C GLU A 83 4.78 -11.79 33.55
N ASP A 84 4.58 -12.87 34.31
CA ASP A 84 5.69 -13.65 34.89
C ASP A 84 6.61 -14.30 33.84
N HIS A 85 6.05 -14.68 32.68
CA HIS A 85 6.84 -15.17 31.53
C HIS A 85 7.67 -14.04 30.92
N LEU A 86 7.07 -12.85 30.75
CA LEU A 86 7.80 -11.67 30.24
C LEU A 86 9.01 -11.35 31.11
N GLN A 87 8.83 -11.35 32.44
CA GLN A 87 9.90 -11.09 33.40
C GLN A 87 11.06 -12.08 33.27
N ARG A 88 10.77 -13.38 33.11
CA ARG A 88 11.81 -14.41 32.92
C ARG A 88 12.52 -14.28 31.57
N MET A 89 11.78 -13.94 30.51
CA MET A 89 12.35 -13.81 29.16
C MET A 89 13.34 -12.66 29.02
N VAL A 90 13.25 -11.59 29.81
CA VAL A 90 14.15 -10.42 29.67
C VAL A 90 15.61 -10.85 29.77
N ALA A 91 15.94 -11.66 30.78
CA ALA A 91 17.29 -12.19 30.96
C ALA A 91 17.69 -13.16 29.84
N GLN A 92 16.74 -13.92 29.31
CA GLN A 92 16.99 -14.89 28.24
C GLN A 92 17.29 -14.20 26.91
N ALA A 93 16.53 -13.16 26.57
CA ALA A 93 16.69 -12.41 25.32
C ALA A 93 17.95 -11.52 25.29
N GLY A 94 18.35 -10.97 26.44
CA GLY A 94 19.55 -10.13 26.54
C GLY A 94 19.51 -8.93 25.59
N GLU A 95 20.58 -8.72 24.83
CA GLU A 95 20.68 -7.62 23.85
C GLU A 95 19.69 -7.77 22.68
N ARG A 96 19.16 -8.98 22.45
CA ARG A 96 18.20 -9.29 21.38
C ARG A 96 16.75 -9.18 21.84
N LEU A 97 16.47 -8.33 22.83
CA LEU A 97 15.13 -8.12 23.38
C LEU A 97 14.08 -7.78 22.30
N ALA A 98 14.45 -6.93 21.34
CA ALA A 98 13.57 -6.53 20.24
C ALA A 98 13.31 -7.64 19.20
N ASP A 99 14.15 -8.69 19.18
CA ASP A 99 14.01 -9.85 18.28
C ASP A 99 13.06 -10.91 18.84
N VAL A 100 12.53 -10.71 20.07
CA VAL A 100 11.47 -11.53 20.65
C VAL A 100 10.13 -10.85 20.41
N TYR A 101 9.33 -11.47 19.55
CA TYR A 101 7.99 -11.08 19.17
C TYR A 101 6.97 -11.83 20.01
N VAL A 102 6.46 -11.19 21.05
CA VAL A 102 5.48 -11.79 21.95
C VAL A 102 4.13 -11.90 21.24
N GLY A 103 3.61 -13.12 21.16
CA GLY A 103 2.39 -13.44 20.42
C GLY A 103 1.13 -12.90 21.07
N VAL A 104 0.25 -12.26 20.29
CA VAL A 104 -1.04 -11.74 20.73
C VAL A 104 -2.16 -12.34 19.90
N ASP A 105 -2.94 -13.27 20.46
CA ASP A 105 -4.12 -13.82 19.77
C ASP A 105 -5.29 -12.83 19.81
N VAL A 106 -5.50 -12.11 18.70
CA VAL A 106 -6.56 -11.11 18.59
C VAL A 106 -7.95 -11.74 18.68
N PHE A 107 -8.13 -13.02 18.33
CA PHE A 107 -9.44 -13.68 18.50
C PHE A 107 -9.77 -13.99 19.98
N ALA A 108 -8.78 -13.94 20.87
CA ALA A 108 -8.89 -14.33 22.28
C ALA A 108 -9.50 -15.74 22.46
N ARG A 109 -8.94 -16.76 21.78
CA ARG A 109 -9.47 -18.14 21.82
C ARG A 109 -9.02 -18.94 23.02
N SER A 110 -7.97 -18.49 23.69
CA SER A 110 -7.33 -19.18 24.82
C SER A 110 -7.21 -18.22 26.01
N ASN A 111 -6.52 -18.66 27.06
CA ASN A 111 -6.27 -17.85 28.24
C ASN A 111 -5.17 -16.80 27.96
N VAL A 112 -5.56 -15.74 27.25
CA VAL A 112 -4.67 -14.64 26.84
C VAL A 112 -4.89 -13.41 27.71
N VAL A 113 -3.87 -12.55 27.81
CA VAL A 113 -3.95 -11.28 28.56
C VAL A 113 -5.04 -10.35 28.02
N GLY A 114 -5.13 -10.22 26.71
CA GLY A 114 -6.09 -9.36 26.03
C GLY A 114 -6.12 -9.63 24.54
N GLY A 115 -7.32 -9.68 23.97
CA GLY A 115 -7.56 -9.78 22.52
C GLY A 115 -8.82 -9.00 22.17
N ARG A 116 -9.27 -9.05 20.92
CA ARG A 116 -10.44 -8.28 20.44
C ARG A 116 -10.22 -6.78 20.72
N PHE A 117 -11.22 -6.10 21.27
CA PHE A 117 -11.09 -4.70 21.71
C PHE A 117 -10.36 -4.50 23.05
N ASP A 118 -9.71 -5.54 23.58
CA ASP A 118 -8.79 -5.48 24.73
C ASP A 118 -7.33 -5.80 24.32
N THR A 119 -7.03 -5.80 23.01
CA THR A 119 -5.69 -6.15 22.47
C THR A 119 -4.61 -5.17 22.94
N ASP A 120 -4.97 -3.92 23.25
CA ASP A 120 -4.08 -2.92 23.84
C ASP A 120 -3.48 -3.35 25.18
N LYS A 121 -4.22 -4.06 26.02
CA LYS A 121 -3.72 -4.58 27.30
C LYS A 121 -2.51 -5.51 27.10
N SER A 122 -2.57 -6.34 26.06
CA SER A 122 -1.44 -7.21 25.68
C SER A 122 -0.24 -6.37 25.21
N LEU A 123 -0.46 -5.40 24.33
CA LEU A 123 0.62 -4.54 23.84
C LEU A 123 1.24 -3.69 24.96
N GLU A 124 0.44 -3.20 25.91
CA GLU A 124 0.90 -2.43 27.06
C GLU A 124 1.89 -3.23 27.91
N LEU A 125 1.55 -4.46 28.29
CA LEU A 125 2.46 -5.33 29.05
C LEU A 125 3.71 -5.70 28.25
N ILE A 126 3.58 -6.04 26.97
CA ILE A 126 4.72 -6.36 26.11
C ILE A 126 5.69 -5.18 26.06
N ARG A 127 5.17 -3.96 25.82
CA ARG A 127 5.99 -2.74 25.74
C ARG A 127 6.59 -2.32 27.07
N LYS A 128 5.88 -2.52 28.19
CA LYS A 128 6.42 -2.32 29.55
C LYS A 128 7.70 -3.12 29.78
N HIS A 129 7.83 -4.29 29.16
CA HIS A 129 9.02 -5.16 29.25
C HIS A 129 10.00 -5.00 28.08
N GLY A 130 9.78 -4.05 27.17
CA GLY A 130 10.71 -3.73 26.07
C GLY A 130 10.69 -4.69 24.88
N PHE A 131 9.75 -5.63 24.83
CA PHE A 131 9.64 -6.61 23.76
C PHE A 131 8.93 -6.08 22.49
N SER A 132 9.09 -6.80 21.39
CA SER A 132 8.27 -6.67 20.18
C SER A 132 6.98 -7.49 20.32
N ALA A 133 5.98 -7.19 19.48
CA ALA A 133 4.70 -7.90 19.48
C ALA A 133 4.42 -8.54 18.12
N ALA A 134 3.80 -9.72 18.12
CA ALA A 134 3.27 -10.38 16.93
C ALA A 134 1.74 -10.52 17.03
N LEU A 135 1.01 -9.71 16.27
CA LEU A 135 -0.45 -9.77 16.22
C LEU A 135 -0.91 -10.99 15.41
N PHE A 136 -1.46 -11.99 16.08
CA PHE A 136 -2.01 -13.18 15.44
C PHE A 136 -3.51 -13.00 15.17
N ALA A 137 -3.88 -13.30 13.92
CA ALA A 137 -5.26 -13.28 13.42
C ALA A 137 -6.01 -11.93 13.63
N PRO A 138 -5.44 -10.78 13.22
CA PRO A 138 -6.16 -9.50 13.25
C PRO A 138 -7.40 -9.46 12.32
N GLY A 139 -7.56 -10.46 11.44
CA GLY A 139 -8.77 -10.69 10.64
C GLY A 139 -10.05 -10.86 11.45
N TRP A 140 -9.95 -11.03 12.78
CA TRP A 140 -11.07 -11.01 13.73
C TRP A 140 -12.06 -9.87 13.47
N VAL A 141 -11.56 -8.67 13.15
CA VAL A 141 -12.39 -7.49 12.88
C VAL A 141 -13.38 -7.76 11.74
N TYR A 142 -12.93 -8.39 10.65
CA TYR A 142 -13.76 -8.69 9.49
C TYR A 142 -14.58 -9.97 9.67
N GLU A 143 -14.02 -10.98 10.34
CA GLU A 143 -14.61 -12.31 10.47
C GLU A 143 -15.69 -12.42 11.55
N CYS A 144 -15.64 -11.57 12.59
CA CYS A 144 -16.50 -11.68 13.77
C CYS A 144 -17.39 -10.47 14.04
N LEU A 145 -17.23 -9.36 13.32
CA LEU A 145 -18.07 -8.16 13.45
C LEU A 145 -18.90 -7.94 12.19
N GLU A 146 -19.84 -6.99 12.25
CA GLU A 146 -20.71 -6.66 11.12
C GLU A 146 -19.90 -6.09 9.94
N LYS A 147 -20.05 -6.73 8.77
CA LYS A 147 -19.29 -6.39 7.56
C LYS A 147 -19.68 -5.02 7.00
N SER A 148 -20.92 -4.58 7.21
CA SER A 148 -21.38 -3.24 6.83
C SER A 148 -20.63 -2.14 7.57
N ASP A 149 -20.15 -2.45 8.79
CA ASP A 149 -19.42 -1.54 9.66
C ASP A 149 -17.92 -1.83 9.67
N PHE A 150 -17.41 -2.59 8.68
CA PHE A 150 -16.03 -3.05 8.68
C PHE A 150 -15.03 -1.90 8.82
N PHE A 151 -15.19 -0.79 8.08
CA PHE A 151 -14.27 0.34 8.17
C PHE A 151 -14.28 1.00 9.56
N GLN A 152 -15.45 1.18 10.16
CA GLN A 152 -15.58 1.75 11.50
C GLN A 152 -14.96 0.85 12.55
N ASN A 153 -15.17 -0.47 12.44
CA ASN A 153 -14.58 -1.45 13.33
C ASN A 153 -13.06 -1.57 13.16
N GLN A 154 -12.57 -1.45 11.92
CA GLN A 154 -11.16 -1.42 11.58
C GLN A 154 -10.49 -0.18 12.19
N ASP A 155 -11.07 1.01 11.98
CA ASP A 155 -10.58 2.26 12.56
C ASP A 155 -10.53 2.16 14.09
N LYS A 156 -11.59 1.64 14.72
CA LYS A 156 -11.66 1.44 16.17
C LYS A 156 -10.56 0.49 16.67
N PHE A 157 -10.35 -0.63 15.98
CA PHE A 157 -9.34 -1.61 16.37
C PHE A 157 -7.92 -1.05 16.26
N TRP A 158 -7.57 -0.37 15.17
CA TRP A 158 -6.21 0.16 15.02
C TRP A 158 -5.96 1.42 15.87
N SER A 159 -6.97 2.28 16.06
CA SER A 159 -6.87 3.42 16.98
C SER A 159 -6.61 2.98 18.42
N LEU A 160 -7.18 1.84 18.83
CA LEU A 160 -6.92 1.24 20.14
C LEU A 160 -5.42 0.95 20.36
N LEU A 161 -4.71 0.55 19.29
CA LEU A 161 -3.31 0.12 19.35
C LEU A 161 -2.31 1.24 19.00
N GLU A 162 -2.78 2.39 18.50
CA GLU A 162 -1.97 3.46 17.90
C GLU A 162 -0.76 3.85 18.77
N ARG A 163 -0.96 4.04 20.08
CA ARG A 163 0.09 4.45 21.02
C ARG A 163 1.27 3.47 21.14
N PHE A 164 1.09 2.22 20.72
CA PHE A 164 2.10 1.15 20.79
C PHE A 164 2.74 0.83 19.43
N LEU A 165 2.25 1.46 18.36
CA LEU A 165 2.60 1.20 16.97
C LEU A 165 3.21 2.47 16.34
N PRO A 166 4.52 2.72 16.55
CA PRO A 166 5.18 3.86 15.94
C PRO A 166 5.09 3.78 14.41
N THR A 167 4.81 4.91 13.77
CA THR A 167 4.65 4.99 12.31
C THR A 167 6.01 5.08 11.62
N HIS A 168 6.19 4.31 10.54
CA HIS A 168 7.29 4.53 9.61
C HIS A 168 7.04 5.75 8.72
N SER A 169 8.05 6.60 8.59
CA SER A 169 7.98 7.79 7.75
C SER A 169 8.15 7.47 6.28
N ILE A 170 7.56 8.30 5.42
CA ILE A 170 7.79 8.28 3.97
C ILE A 170 9.14 8.94 3.70
N CYS A 171 10.06 8.23 3.05
CA CYS A 171 11.45 8.69 2.87
C CYS A 171 11.84 9.00 1.41
N SER A 172 10.88 9.03 0.48
CA SER A 172 11.18 9.21 -0.95
C SER A 172 10.14 10.02 -1.70
N LEU A 173 10.59 10.74 -2.73
CA LEU A 173 9.75 11.43 -3.72
C LEU A 173 9.83 10.73 -5.09
N PRO A 174 8.79 10.85 -5.95
CA PRO A 174 7.51 11.51 -5.69
C PRO A 174 6.67 10.70 -4.69
N PHE A 175 6.03 11.39 -3.75
CA PHE A 175 5.02 10.79 -2.88
C PHE A 175 3.64 11.14 -3.42
N VAL A 176 2.87 10.11 -3.79
CA VAL A 176 1.53 10.29 -4.33
C VAL A 176 0.61 9.21 -3.79
N THR A 177 -0.58 9.62 -3.33
CA THR A 177 -1.65 8.71 -2.95
C THR A 177 -3.01 9.28 -3.32
N SER A 178 -3.87 8.42 -3.85
CA SER A 178 -5.30 8.67 -4.02
C SER A 178 -6.15 7.97 -2.97
N PHE A 179 -5.52 7.51 -1.88
CA PHE A 179 -6.17 6.79 -0.79
C PHE A 179 -6.84 5.48 -1.26
N CYS A 180 -6.39 4.94 -2.40
CA CYS A 180 -6.93 3.71 -2.95
C CYS A 180 -6.60 2.52 -2.04
N LEU A 181 -7.63 1.82 -1.57
CA LEU A 181 -7.49 0.62 -0.74
C LEU A 181 -7.18 -0.66 -1.53
N GLY A 182 -7.03 -0.54 -2.85
CA GLY A 182 -6.96 -1.70 -3.74
C GLY A 182 -8.31 -2.42 -3.88
N LEU A 183 -9.40 -1.75 -3.55
CA LEU A 183 -10.76 -2.27 -3.69
C LEU A 183 -11.76 -1.13 -3.88
N GLY A 184 -12.93 -1.45 -4.41
CA GLY A 184 -14.04 -0.51 -4.53
C GLY A 184 -15.27 -1.15 -5.16
N THR A 185 -16.41 -0.47 -5.05
CA THR A 185 -17.67 -0.86 -5.72
C THR A 185 -17.70 -0.52 -7.21
N ARG A 186 -16.74 0.31 -7.65
CA ARG A 186 -16.46 0.73 -9.02
C ARG A 186 -14.99 1.13 -9.12
N ARG A 187 -14.44 1.15 -10.34
CA ARG A 187 -13.08 1.67 -10.58
C ARG A 187 -13.14 2.99 -11.31
N VAL A 188 -12.57 4.01 -10.70
CA VAL A 188 -12.56 5.40 -11.17
C VAL A 188 -11.14 5.80 -11.54
N CYS A 189 -11.00 6.68 -12.54
CA CYS A 189 -9.75 7.32 -12.90
C CYS A 189 -10.03 8.78 -13.21
N TYR A 190 -9.37 9.67 -12.48
CA TYR A 190 -9.56 11.12 -12.55
C TYR A 190 -11.04 11.53 -12.53
N GLY A 191 -11.79 10.97 -11.58
CA GLY A 191 -13.23 11.22 -11.39
C GLY A 191 -14.16 10.58 -12.43
N LYS A 192 -13.61 9.83 -13.40
CA LYS A 192 -14.39 9.14 -14.45
C LYS A 192 -14.37 7.63 -14.25
N GLU A 193 -15.54 7.01 -14.36
CA GLU A 193 -15.68 5.57 -14.20
C GLU A 193 -15.01 4.82 -15.38
N GLN A 194 -14.12 3.88 -15.08
CA GLN A 194 -13.42 3.04 -16.06
C GLN A 194 -13.98 1.61 -16.13
N ALA A 195 -14.49 1.10 -15.02
CA ALA A 195 -15.09 -0.23 -14.97
C ALA A 195 -16.24 -0.21 -13.96
N VAL A 196 -17.37 -0.76 -14.40
CA VAL A 196 -18.58 -0.90 -13.60
C VAL A 196 -18.49 -2.19 -12.78
N GLY A 197 -18.87 -2.12 -11.51
CA GLY A 197 -18.94 -3.26 -10.62
C GLY A 197 -17.77 -3.38 -9.63
N PRO A 198 -17.93 -4.22 -8.59
CA PRO A 198 -16.97 -4.35 -7.52
C PRO A 198 -15.66 -4.94 -8.02
N TRP A 199 -14.55 -4.47 -7.45
CA TRP A 199 -13.21 -4.96 -7.76
C TRP A 199 -12.34 -5.03 -6.51
N TYR A 200 -11.38 -5.95 -6.53
CA TYR A 200 -10.43 -6.18 -5.46
C TYR A 200 -9.09 -6.60 -6.05
N HIS A 201 -8.04 -5.84 -5.76
CA HIS A 201 -6.67 -6.11 -6.14
C HIS A 201 -5.71 -5.46 -5.11
N PRO A 202 -5.21 -6.18 -4.11
CA PRO A 202 -4.38 -5.63 -3.03
C PRO A 202 -3.13 -4.89 -3.52
N SER A 203 -2.51 -5.33 -4.62
CA SER A 203 -1.37 -4.61 -5.21
C SER A 203 -1.71 -3.22 -5.78
N ALA A 204 -3.00 -2.89 -5.90
CA ALA A 204 -3.48 -1.56 -6.26
C ALA A 204 -3.69 -0.65 -5.04
N GLN A 205 -3.44 -1.16 -3.83
CA GLN A 205 -3.45 -0.35 -2.62
C GLN A 205 -2.31 0.66 -2.67
N GLU A 206 -2.64 1.92 -2.42
CA GLU A 206 -1.68 3.02 -2.31
C GLU A 206 -1.44 3.34 -0.84
N THR A 207 -0.39 4.13 -0.55
CA THR A 207 -0.04 4.53 0.81
C THR A 207 -1.24 5.18 1.51
N GLN A 208 -1.63 4.63 2.66
CA GLN A 208 -2.76 5.10 3.46
C GLN A 208 -2.30 6.12 4.51
N PRO A 209 -3.18 7.05 4.94
CA PRO A 209 -2.85 8.08 5.92
C PRO A 209 -2.81 7.50 7.33
N LEU A 210 -2.36 8.32 8.27
CA LEU A 210 -2.64 8.15 9.69
C LEU A 210 -4.14 8.32 9.91
N PHE A 211 -4.81 7.25 10.31
CA PHE A 211 -6.22 7.28 10.67
C PHE A 211 -6.39 7.66 12.12
N GLY A 212 -7.36 8.52 12.41
CA GLY A 212 -7.74 8.83 13.78
C GLY A 212 -8.70 9.98 13.91
N GLU A 213 -8.96 10.34 15.17
CA GLU A 213 -9.70 11.53 15.55
C GLU A 213 -8.73 12.48 16.26
N HIS A 214 -8.47 13.63 15.64
CA HIS A 214 -7.69 14.69 16.23
C HIS A 214 -8.63 15.68 16.90
N LYS A 215 -8.53 15.80 18.23
CA LYS A 215 -9.20 16.84 19.01
C LYS A 215 -8.18 17.92 19.37
N LEU A 216 -8.59 19.18 19.29
CA LEU A 216 -7.75 20.28 19.76
C LEU A 216 -7.48 20.13 21.26
N ALA A 217 -6.28 20.53 21.68
CA ALA A 217 -5.90 20.52 23.08
C ALA A 217 -6.68 21.56 23.90
N GLY A 218 -6.82 21.31 25.21
CA GLY A 218 -7.55 22.18 26.14
C GLY A 218 -9.07 22.02 26.07
N ASP A 219 -9.80 23.07 26.43
CA ASP A 219 -11.27 23.07 26.51
C ASP A 219 -11.96 23.31 25.15
N SER A 220 -11.21 23.37 24.05
CA SER A 220 -11.77 23.57 22.71
C SER A 220 -12.58 22.35 22.28
N ARG A 221 -13.76 22.61 21.71
CA ARG A 221 -14.63 21.56 21.13
C ARG A 221 -14.25 21.21 19.69
N GLY A 222 -13.15 21.73 19.15
CA GLY A 222 -12.76 21.51 17.76
C GLY A 222 -12.15 20.15 17.52
N TRP A 223 -12.54 19.51 16.42
CA TRP A 223 -12.06 18.17 16.07
C TRP A 223 -12.07 17.92 14.56
N VAL A 224 -11.23 16.98 14.13
CA VAL A 224 -11.20 16.42 12.78
C VAL A 224 -11.05 14.91 12.87
N LYS A 225 -11.84 14.18 12.09
CA LYS A 225 -11.80 12.72 12.04
C LYS A 225 -11.66 12.25 10.61
N THR A 226 -10.78 11.29 10.39
CA THR A 226 -10.47 10.72 9.08
C THR A 226 -11.05 9.32 8.94
N HIS A 227 -11.64 9.02 7.78
CA HIS A 227 -12.23 7.72 7.47
C HIS A 227 -12.05 7.37 6.00
N CYS A 228 -11.76 6.11 5.68
CA CYS A 228 -11.84 5.66 4.30
C CYS A 228 -13.29 5.65 3.79
N CYS A 229 -13.48 5.97 2.51
CA CYS A 229 -14.80 5.93 1.89
C CYS A 229 -14.76 5.32 0.49
N LEU A 230 -15.68 4.38 0.23
CA LEU A 230 -15.86 3.73 -1.07
C LEU A 230 -16.93 4.39 -1.95
N THR A 231 -17.64 5.41 -1.44
CA THR A 231 -18.80 6.01 -2.12
C THR A 231 -18.38 6.80 -3.37
N ASP A 232 -17.30 7.57 -3.25
CA ASP A 232 -16.77 8.40 -4.34
C ASP A 232 -15.23 8.37 -4.27
N ALA A 233 -14.58 8.49 -5.42
CA ALA A 233 -13.13 8.39 -5.53
C ALA A 233 -12.64 9.24 -6.70
N TRP A 234 -11.43 9.78 -6.58
CA TRP A 234 -10.78 10.45 -7.70
C TRP A 234 -10.06 9.43 -8.58
N HIS A 235 -9.30 8.51 -7.99
CA HIS A 235 -8.59 7.45 -8.70
C HIS A 235 -8.61 6.16 -7.88
N GLY A 236 -8.77 5.02 -8.54
CA GLY A 236 -8.91 3.73 -7.87
C GLY A 236 -10.37 3.47 -7.44
N GLY A 237 -10.59 3.19 -6.16
CA GLY A 237 -11.89 2.74 -5.64
C GLY A 237 -12.28 3.34 -4.30
N SER A 238 -11.48 4.27 -3.77
CA SER A 238 -11.68 4.90 -2.47
C SER A 238 -11.20 6.35 -2.48
N SER A 239 -11.69 7.12 -1.50
CA SER A 239 -11.16 8.43 -1.11
C SER A 239 -11.03 8.48 0.42
N LEU A 240 -10.33 9.50 0.93
CA LEU A 240 -10.31 9.81 2.36
C LEU A 240 -11.41 10.82 2.68
N LEU A 241 -12.28 10.48 3.62
CA LEU A 241 -13.32 11.36 4.14
C LEU A 241 -12.84 12.02 5.44
N LEU A 242 -12.87 13.34 5.50
CA LEU A 242 -12.59 14.13 6.67
C LEU A 242 -13.88 14.80 7.12
N ARG A 243 -14.21 14.64 8.40
CA ARG A 243 -15.32 15.33 9.05
C ARG A 243 -14.79 16.09 10.22
N GLY A 244 -15.37 17.24 10.52
CA GLY A 244 -14.91 18.01 11.67
C GLY A 244 -15.82 19.15 12.03
N LEU A 245 -15.43 19.80 13.13
CA LEU A 245 -16.07 20.97 13.71
C LEU A 245 -15.01 22.01 14.03
N ILE A 246 -15.24 23.24 13.60
CA ILE A 246 -14.43 24.42 13.93
C ILE A 246 -15.27 25.32 14.83
N PRO A 247 -15.00 25.35 16.14
CA PRO A 247 -15.81 26.12 17.06
C PRO A 247 -15.39 27.62 17.02
N PRO A 248 -16.21 28.53 17.57
CA PRO A 248 -16.00 29.98 17.47
C PRO A 248 -14.67 30.50 18.03
N GLU A 249 -14.08 29.77 18.97
CA GLU A 249 -12.88 30.17 19.72
C GLU A 249 -11.58 29.96 18.93
N VAL A 250 -11.63 29.23 17.81
CA VAL A 250 -10.47 28.92 16.97
C VAL A 250 -10.76 29.20 15.50
N ASP A 251 -9.76 29.66 14.77
CA ASP A 251 -9.94 29.97 13.34
C ASP A 251 -9.83 28.72 12.46
N SER A 252 -9.12 27.69 12.93
CA SER A 252 -8.87 26.48 12.16
C SER A 252 -8.66 25.24 13.03
N VAL A 253 -8.84 24.09 12.38
CA VAL A 253 -8.47 22.77 12.87
C VAL A 253 -7.59 22.10 11.82
N ALA A 254 -6.69 21.21 12.22
CA ALA A 254 -5.84 20.49 11.28
C ALA A 254 -5.67 19.04 11.71
N VAL A 255 -5.36 18.18 10.76
CA VAL A 255 -5.03 16.78 11.01
C VAL A 255 -3.76 16.41 10.26
N ARG A 256 -2.85 15.73 10.94
CA ARG A 256 -1.68 15.12 10.31
C ARG A 256 -2.12 13.87 9.56
N LEU A 257 -1.83 13.82 8.26
CA LEU A 257 -2.13 12.65 7.43
C LEU A 257 -0.92 11.75 7.22
N PHE A 258 0.29 12.30 7.15
CA PHE A 258 1.48 11.52 6.87
C PHE A 258 2.69 12.02 7.65
N SER A 259 3.53 11.08 8.08
CA SER A 259 4.89 11.34 8.55
C SER A 259 5.85 11.15 7.38
N LEU A 260 6.77 12.09 7.22
CA LEU A 260 7.79 12.17 6.18
C LEU A 260 9.17 12.28 6.83
N HIS A 261 10.16 11.79 6.12
CA HIS A 261 11.56 11.96 6.47
C HIS A 261 12.35 12.15 5.18
N ILE A 262 12.16 13.32 4.56
CA ILE A 262 12.66 13.62 3.22
C ILE A 262 13.51 14.88 3.27
N PRO A 263 14.81 14.81 2.92
CA PRO A 263 15.62 16.00 2.70
C PRO A 263 14.97 16.88 1.64
N VAL A 264 14.67 18.13 1.97
CA VAL A 264 13.83 18.95 1.10
C VAL A 264 14.61 19.33 -0.17
N PRO A 265 14.09 19.01 -1.38
CA PRO A 265 14.71 19.51 -2.60
C PRO A 265 14.52 21.04 -2.70
N PRO A 266 15.32 21.75 -3.52
CA PRO A 266 15.28 23.21 -3.58
C PRO A 266 13.90 23.83 -3.87
N LYS A 267 13.05 23.06 -4.56
CA LYS A 267 11.66 23.44 -4.86
C LYS A 267 10.78 22.19 -4.85
N VAL A 268 9.72 22.24 -4.05
CA VAL A 268 8.69 21.19 -3.94
C VAL A 268 7.38 21.72 -4.49
N PHE A 269 6.66 20.90 -5.23
CA PHE A 269 5.26 21.13 -5.56
C PHE A 269 4.37 20.20 -4.77
N LEU A 270 3.25 20.74 -4.30
CA LEU A 270 2.20 19.98 -3.64
C LEU A 270 0.92 20.09 -4.46
N SER A 271 0.16 19.01 -4.55
CA SER A 271 -1.19 19.03 -5.11
C SER A 271 -2.14 18.30 -4.16
N MET A 272 -3.37 18.79 -4.07
CA MET A 272 -4.47 18.17 -3.36
C MET A 272 -5.73 18.23 -4.22
N VAL A 273 -6.35 17.09 -4.45
CA VAL A 273 -7.66 16.98 -5.08
C VAL A 273 -8.69 16.68 -4.00
N TYR A 274 -9.72 17.51 -3.89
CA TYR A 274 -10.72 17.40 -2.83
C TYR A 274 -12.13 17.78 -3.31
N LYS A 275 -13.14 17.47 -2.49
CA LYS A 275 -14.55 17.78 -2.74
C LYS A 275 -15.29 17.93 -1.42
N PHE A 276 -16.03 19.02 -1.24
CA PHE A 276 -16.93 19.16 -0.08
C PHE A 276 -18.28 18.48 -0.32
N GLU A 277 -18.91 18.00 0.74
CA GLU A 277 -20.30 17.55 0.73
C GLU A 277 -21.20 18.64 1.30
N GLY A 278 -22.16 19.08 0.49
CA GLY A 278 -23.02 20.21 0.81
C GLY A 278 -22.34 21.56 0.53
N SER A 279 -23.11 22.63 0.72
CA SER A 279 -22.60 24.00 0.68
C SER A 279 -21.87 24.33 1.97
N THR A 280 -20.63 24.80 1.88
CA THR A 280 -19.84 25.26 3.02
C THR A 280 -18.89 26.36 2.58
N ASP A 281 -18.67 27.35 3.44
CA ASP A 281 -17.66 28.38 3.24
C ASP A 281 -16.31 28.03 3.89
N VAL A 282 -16.22 26.85 4.53
CA VAL A 282 -14.97 26.33 5.10
C VAL A 282 -13.91 26.18 4.01
N GLN A 283 -12.72 26.69 4.30
CA GLN A 283 -11.58 26.56 3.40
C GLN A 283 -10.71 25.38 3.82
N VAL A 284 -10.15 24.66 2.84
CA VAL A 284 -9.23 23.55 3.07
C VAL A 284 -7.85 23.83 2.47
N ALA A 285 -6.78 23.60 3.21
CA ALA A 285 -5.41 23.84 2.77
C ALA A 285 -4.48 22.68 3.16
N LEU A 286 -3.36 22.56 2.44
CA LEU A 286 -2.25 21.72 2.86
C LEU A 286 -1.31 22.52 3.77
N GLU A 287 -0.72 21.84 4.74
CA GLU A 287 0.33 22.38 5.59
C GLU A 287 1.47 21.37 5.73
N LEU A 288 2.67 21.89 5.95
CA LEU A 288 3.89 21.10 6.12
C LEU A 288 4.57 21.45 7.44
N THR A 289 5.19 20.48 8.08
CA THR A 289 6.20 20.74 9.12
C THR A 289 7.58 20.40 8.60
N THR A 290 8.57 21.19 9.03
CA THR A 290 9.97 20.98 8.69
C THR A 290 10.85 20.93 9.92
N GLY A 291 11.80 20.00 9.96
CA GLY A 291 12.84 19.92 10.99
C GLY A 291 14.19 20.43 10.47
N ASP A 292 15.10 20.76 11.40
CA ASP A 292 16.48 21.11 11.04
C ASP A 292 17.22 19.87 10.52
N ALA A 293 17.87 20.00 9.36
CA ALA A 293 18.71 18.95 8.78
C ALA A 293 19.89 18.56 9.69
N SER A 294 20.33 19.43 10.60
CA SER A 294 21.44 19.16 11.53
C SER A 294 21.07 18.20 12.68
N SER A 295 19.77 18.03 12.96
CA SER A 295 19.25 17.14 14.01
C SER A 295 19.24 15.64 13.64
N CYS A 296 19.90 15.27 12.55
CA CYS A 296 19.92 13.91 12.01
C CYS A 296 20.86 12.98 12.78
N HIS A 297 20.30 12.10 13.62
CA HIS A 297 20.99 10.89 14.08
C HIS A 297 20.30 9.65 13.49
N VAL A 298 21.00 8.94 12.61
CA VAL A 298 20.59 7.60 12.15
C VAL A 298 20.94 6.62 13.26
N GLY A 299 19.96 6.25 14.10
CA GLY A 299 20.16 5.22 15.12
C GLY A 299 19.22 5.22 16.32
N GLY A 300 18.33 6.20 16.47
CA GLY A 300 17.38 6.24 17.59
C GLY A 300 15.95 6.44 17.12
N MET A 301 15.00 5.67 17.66
CA MET A 301 13.58 6.03 17.60
C MET A 301 13.39 7.38 18.28
N LEU A 302 13.37 8.46 17.50
CA LEU A 302 13.03 9.78 18.01
C LEU A 302 11.50 9.87 18.06
N VAL A 303 10.98 9.98 19.29
CA VAL A 303 9.71 10.67 19.51
C VAL A 303 9.94 12.09 19.01
N LEU A 304 9.26 12.47 17.93
CA LEU A 304 9.36 13.80 17.31
C LEU A 304 8.96 14.86 18.36
N ASN A 305 9.95 15.55 18.94
CA ASN A 305 9.72 16.76 19.73
C ASN A 305 9.23 17.89 18.80
N GLU A 306 8.31 18.72 19.31
CA GLU A 306 7.63 19.88 18.69
C GLU A 306 8.55 21.06 18.30
N THR A 307 9.77 20.80 17.83
CA THR A 307 10.77 21.82 17.48
C THR A 307 10.77 22.18 15.99
N GLY A 308 9.84 21.62 15.20
CA GLY A 308 9.71 21.88 13.77
C GLY A 308 8.99 23.19 13.44
N SER A 309 9.34 23.79 12.29
CA SER A 309 8.62 24.95 11.74
C SER A 309 7.42 24.51 10.93
N ARG A 310 6.24 25.10 11.16
CA ARG A 310 5.01 24.83 10.42
C ARG A 310 4.83 25.85 9.28
N HIS A 311 4.48 25.37 8.09
CA HIS A 311 4.34 26.15 6.87
C HIS A 311 2.94 25.94 6.29
N SER A 312 2.22 27.04 6.04
CA SER A 312 0.93 27.05 5.35
C SER A 312 1.10 27.68 3.96
N PRO A 313 1.49 26.90 2.94
CA PRO A 313 1.76 27.43 1.61
C PRO A 313 0.50 28.03 0.98
N ARG A 314 0.68 29.11 0.20
CA ARG A 314 -0.43 29.74 -0.51
C ARG A 314 -0.75 28.97 -1.79
N PRO A 315 -2.04 28.73 -2.10
CA PRO A 315 -2.43 28.10 -3.35
C PRO A 315 -1.97 28.93 -4.56
N LEU A 316 -1.45 28.24 -5.58
CA LEU A 316 -1.15 28.82 -6.87
C LEU A 316 -2.47 29.14 -7.60
N ARG A 317 -2.56 30.35 -8.17
CA ARG A 317 -3.70 30.75 -9.01
C ARG A 317 -3.61 30.21 -10.43
N VAL A 318 -2.39 30.16 -10.96
CA VAL A 318 -2.08 29.68 -12.31
C VAL A 318 -0.86 28.76 -12.22
N PRO A 319 -0.89 27.59 -12.88
CA PRO A 319 0.27 26.70 -12.93
C PRO A 319 1.48 27.35 -13.62
N PRO A 320 2.72 27.07 -13.19
CA PRO A 320 3.90 27.48 -13.94
C PRO A 320 3.84 26.88 -15.35
N THR A 321 4.10 27.69 -16.39
CA THR A 321 3.92 27.30 -17.81
C THR A 321 4.72 26.05 -18.19
N ARG A 322 5.92 25.87 -17.61
CA ARG A 322 6.77 24.69 -17.80
C ARG A 322 6.20 23.41 -17.19
N LEU A 323 5.25 23.55 -16.28
CA LEU A 323 4.57 22.47 -15.56
C LEU A 323 3.10 22.36 -15.97
N ALA A 324 2.71 22.95 -17.11
CA ALA A 324 1.35 22.82 -17.63
C ALA A 324 0.92 21.34 -17.74
N ARG A 325 1.83 20.42 -18.04
CA ARG A 325 1.56 18.97 -18.07
C ARG A 325 1.12 18.39 -16.71
N TRP A 326 1.60 18.96 -15.60
CA TRP A 326 1.29 18.51 -14.23
C TRP A 326 0.10 19.28 -13.64
N ALA A 327 0.00 20.56 -13.99
CA ALA A 327 -0.83 21.52 -13.29
C ALA A 327 -1.91 22.17 -14.16
N SER A 328 -2.14 21.68 -15.39
CA SER A 328 -3.20 22.15 -16.31
C SER A 328 -4.60 22.13 -15.69
N SER A 329 -4.80 21.33 -14.64
CA SER A 329 -6.07 21.12 -13.94
C SER A 329 -6.16 21.86 -12.60
N CYS A 330 -5.10 22.56 -12.17
CA CYS A 330 -5.07 23.30 -10.91
C CYS A 330 -6.04 24.49 -10.91
N GLY A 331 -6.79 24.64 -9.82
CA GLY A 331 -7.75 25.74 -9.62
C GLY A 331 -9.07 25.58 -10.38
N GLN A 332 -9.26 24.47 -11.11
CA GLN A 332 -10.47 24.19 -11.87
C GLN A 332 -11.37 23.18 -11.17
N GLN A 333 -12.67 23.29 -11.44
CA GLN A 333 -13.63 22.24 -11.11
C GLN A 333 -13.50 21.12 -12.13
N LEU A 334 -13.16 19.93 -11.65
CA LEU A 334 -12.93 18.72 -12.42
C LEU A 334 -14.22 17.88 -12.47
N SER A 335 -14.20 16.84 -13.30
CA SER A 335 -15.34 15.92 -13.45
C SER A 335 -15.81 15.39 -12.11
N GLY A 336 -17.12 15.35 -11.88
CA GLY A 336 -17.69 14.85 -10.62
C GLY A 336 -17.63 15.85 -9.46
N GLY A 337 -17.29 17.12 -9.70
CA GLY A 337 -17.27 18.17 -8.68
C GLY A 337 -16.00 18.20 -7.82
N TRP A 338 -14.95 17.50 -8.24
CA TRP A 338 -13.64 17.56 -7.60
C TRP A 338 -12.95 18.90 -7.88
N ILE A 339 -12.14 19.38 -6.95
CA ILE A 339 -11.36 20.62 -7.06
C ILE A 339 -9.90 20.27 -6.82
N GLN A 340 -9.01 20.73 -7.69
CA GLN A 340 -7.57 20.59 -7.48
C GLN A 340 -6.95 21.90 -6.98
N ARG A 341 -6.18 21.84 -5.90
CA ARG A 341 -5.34 22.92 -5.40
C ARG A 341 -3.88 22.53 -5.50
N CYS A 342 -3.05 23.47 -5.94
CA CYS A 342 -1.63 23.26 -6.14
C CYS A 342 -0.84 24.32 -5.40
N TYR A 343 0.34 23.97 -4.92
CA TYR A 343 1.19 24.81 -4.10
C TYR A 343 2.63 24.71 -4.59
N GLU A 344 3.36 25.80 -4.51
CA GLU A 344 4.82 25.83 -4.68
C GLU A 344 5.44 26.18 -3.34
N VAL A 345 6.41 25.39 -2.91
CA VAL A 345 7.14 25.64 -1.66
C VAL A 345 8.64 25.65 -1.97
N ASN A 346 9.29 26.76 -1.63
CA ASN A 346 10.73 26.93 -1.74
C ASN A 346 11.32 26.82 -0.33
N LEU A 347 11.98 25.70 -0.06
CA LEU A 347 12.58 25.37 1.23
C LEU A 347 14.04 24.96 0.99
N ARG A 348 14.92 25.24 1.95
CA ARG A 348 16.34 24.91 1.86
C ARG A 348 16.87 24.50 3.22
N GLY A 349 17.75 23.49 3.23
CA GLY A 349 18.48 23.09 4.44
C GLY A 349 17.61 22.48 5.54
N CYS A 350 16.48 21.86 5.20
CA CYS A 350 15.57 21.24 6.17
C CYS A 350 15.09 19.85 5.71
N LEU A 351 14.43 19.14 6.63
CA LEU A 351 13.72 17.89 6.38
C LEU A 351 12.21 18.12 6.37
N LEU A 352 11.48 17.57 5.41
CA LEU A 352 10.02 17.45 5.49
C LEU A 352 9.69 16.39 6.55
N GLN A 353 8.87 16.76 7.54
CA GLN A 353 8.51 15.92 8.68
C GLN A 353 7.07 15.45 8.66
N ASP A 354 6.11 16.34 8.44
CA ASP A 354 4.70 15.96 8.41
C ASP A 354 3.96 16.69 7.29
N LEU A 355 2.94 16.02 6.76
CA LEU A 355 1.97 16.59 5.84
C LEU A 355 0.60 16.59 6.51
N LEU A 356 0.04 17.78 6.64
CA LEU A 356 -1.22 18.03 7.30
C LEU A 356 -2.23 18.63 6.33
N VAL A 357 -3.51 18.47 6.67
CA VAL A 357 -4.62 19.17 6.05
C VAL A 357 -5.28 20.03 7.11
N SER A 358 -5.45 21.31 6.81
CA SER A 358 -6.14 22.26 7.69
C SER A 358 -7.46 22.73 7.09
N PHE A 359 -8.42 22.97 7.97
CA PHE A 359 -9.72 23.51 7.68
C PHE A 359 -9.90 24.79 8.47
N SER A 360 -10.25 25.88 7.80
CA SER A 360 -10.40 27.19 8.42
C SER A 360 -11.74 27.81 8.11
N ARG A 361 -12.29 28.55 9.08
CA ARG A 361 -13.50 29.34 8.89
C ARG A 361 -13.25 30.51 7.95
N PRO A 362 -14.30 31.04 7.31
CA PRO A 362 -14.21 32.30 6.57
C PRO A 362 -13.65 33.41 7.46
N PRO A 363 -12.76 34.28 6.96
CA PRO A 363 -12.23 35.39 7.72
C PRO A 363 -13.35 36.25 8.34
N GLY A 364 -13.32 36.44 9.66
CA GLY A 364 -14.30 37.23 10.39
C GLY A 364 -15.56 36.49 10.84
N SER A 365 -15.74 35.21 10.46
CA SER A 365 -16.84 34.39 10.99
C SER A 365 -16.64 34.10 12.48
N ARG A 366 -17.72 34.23 13.25
CA ARG A 366 -17.79 33.81 14.68
C ARG A 366 -18.73 32.64 14.89
N GLU A 367 -19.24 32.07 13.81
CA GLU A 367 -20.14 30.93 13.88
C GLU A 367 -19.33 29.63 13.94
N GLU A 368 -19.93 28.63 14.57
CA GLU A 368 -19.43 27.26 14.58
C GLU A 368 -19.66 26.66 13.20
N GLU A 369 -18.62 26.08 12.62
CA GLU A 369 -18.67 25.53 11.26
C GLU A 369 -18.38 24.04 11.29
N SER A 370 -19.29 23.25 10.74
CA SER A 370 -19.07 21.81 10.52
C SER A 370 -18.75 21.57 9.05
N PHE A 371 -17.92 20.57 8.77
CA PHE A 371 -17.55 20.24 7.40
C PHE A 371 -17.46 18.74 7.17
N ILE A 372 -17.71 18.37 5.91
CA ILE A 372 -17.43 17.04 5.38
C ILE A 372 -16.68 17.24 4.06
N CYS A 373 -15.43 16.81 4.03
CA CYS A 373 -14.52 16.99 2.90
C CYS A 373 -13.92 15.65 2.49
N ARG A 374 -13.98 15.32 1.20
CA ARG A 374 -13.32 14.16 0.61
C ARG A 374 -12.01 14.59 -0.01
N LEU A 375 -10.93 13.87 0.27
CA LEU A 375 -9.66 13.97 -0.45
C LEU A 375 -9.55 12.79 -1.41
N GLY A 376 -9.36 13.10 -2.68
CA GLY A 376 -9.20 12.13 -3.75
C GLY A 376 -7.75 11.91 -4.13
N GLU A 377 -6.86 12.86 -3.85
CA GLU A 377 -5.43 12.74 -4.14
C GLU A 377 -4.61 13.75 -3.36
N ILE A 378 -3.41 13.34 -2.95
CA ILE A 378 -2.34 14.21 -2.50
C ILE A 378 -1.07 13.83 -3.25
N GLN A 379 -0.33 14.84 -3.70
CA GLN A 379 0.99 14.70 -4.31
C GLN A 379 2.01 15.61 -3.64
N VAL A 380 3.21 15.09 -3.40
CA VAL A 380 4.42 15.81 -3.01
C VAL A 380 5.50 15.42 -4.02
N VAL A 381 5.95 16.39 -4.81
CA VAL A 381 6.84 16.13 -5.95
C VAL A 381 7.99 17.14 -5.99
N ASP A 382 9.17 16.66 -6.38
CA ASP A 382 10.30 17.52 -6.67
C ASP A 382 10.05 18.24 -8.01
N ALA A 383 10.23 19.56 -8.03
CA ALA A 383 10.18 20.34 -9.26
C ALA A 383 11.10 19.80 -10.36
N SER A 384 12.28 19.29 -9.98
CA SER A 384 13.26 18.77 -10.92
C SER A 384 12.79 17.47 -11.59
N SER A 385 12.08 16.61 -10.85
CA SER A 385 11.59 15.33 -11.36
C SER A 385 10.48 15.50 -12.39
N LEU A 386 9.66 16.56 -12.28
CA LEU A 386 8.61 16.88 -13.25
C LEU A 386 9.14 17.33 -14.62
N LEU A 387 10.37 17.83 -14.67
CA LEU A 387 11.04 18.29 -15.89
C LEU A 387 11.90 17.18 -16.53
N ALA A 388 12.16 16.10 -15.80
CA ALA A 388 12.93 14.98 -16.30
C ALA A 388 12.18 14.22 -17.40
N PRO A 389 12.88 13.62 -18.39
CA PRO A 389 12.24 12.73 -19.36
C PRO A 389 11.53 11.57 -18.67
N LEU A 390 10.38 11.18 -19.22
CA LEU A 390 9.64 10.03 -18.71
C LEU A 390 10.45 8.75 -18.96
N PRO A 391 10.60 7.86 -17.97
CA PRO A 391 11.29 6.59 -18.18
C PRO A 391 10.53 5.71 -19.17
N ARG A 392 11.28 5.04 -20.04
CA ARG A 392 10.77 4.06 -20.98
C ARG A 392 10.61 2.68 -20.33
N VAL A 393 9.59 1.92 -20.72
CA VAL A 393 9.51 0.49 -20.38
C VAL A 393 10.49 -0.30 -21.24
N GLN A 394 11.38 -1.06 -20.60
CA GLN A 394 12.47 -1.78 -21.26
C GLN A 394 12.28 -3.31 -21.15
N ASN A 395 13.02 -4.05 -21.98
CA ASN A 395 13.18 -5.50 -21.89
C ASN A 395 11.85 -6.28 -21.79
N VAL A 396 10.88 -5.93 -22.64
CA VAL A 396 9.59 -6.64 -22.63
C VAL A 396 9.79 -8.02 -23.26
N THR A 397 9.55 -9.08 -22.48
CA THR A 397 9.69 -10.48 -22.91
C THR A 397 8.40 -11.27 -22.68
N ILE A 398 8.27 -12.39 -23.38
CA ILE A 398 7.12 -13.30 -23.30
C ILE A 398 7.63 -14.69 -22.89
N SER A 399 6.99 -15.29 -21.89
CA SER A 399 7.32 -16.63 -21.38
C SER A 399 6.06 -17.46 -21.15
N GLN A 400 6.23 -18.74 -20.82
CA GLN A 400 5.13 -19.64 -20.40
C GLN A 400 3.94 -19.65 -21.37
N ILE A 401 4.26 -19.76 -22.67
CA ILE A 401 3.28 -19.69 -23.75
C ILE A 401 2.52 -21.01 -23.85
N ARG A 402 1.20 -20.91 -23.96
CA ARG A 402 0.28 -22.01 -24.19
C ARG A 402 -0.75 -21.59 -25.22
N TRP A 403 -0.96 -22.44 -26.22
CA TRP A 403 -2.01 -22.29 -27.21
C TRP A 403 -3.07 -23.38 -27.01
N LEU A 404 -4.34 -23.00 -27.09
CA LEU A 404 -5.45 -23.94 -27.15
C LEU A 404 -6.29 -23.67 -28.39
N PRO A 405 -6.66 -24.70 -29.17
CA PRO A 405 -7.60 -24.52 -30.26
C PRO A 405 -8.99 -24.24 -29.73
N LEU A 406 -9.69 -23.25 -30.31
CA LEU A 406 -11.12 -23.03 -30.07
C LEU A 406 -11.91 -23.75 -31.16
N ILE A 407 -12.40 -24.95 -30.87
CA ILE A 407 -13.15 -25.77 -31.83
C ILE A 407 -14.61 -25.28 -31.84
N THR A 408 -14.97 -24.47 -32.83
CA THR A 408 -16.36 -24.28 -33.25
C THR A 408 -16.69 -25.35 -34.29
N GLY A 409 -17.69 -26.19 -34.03
CA GLY A 409 -17.90 -27.49 -34.68
C GLY A 409 -17.89 -27.58 -36.22
N SER A 410 -17.82 -28.85 -36.66
CA SER A 410 -17.52 -29.39 -38.00
C SER A 410 -16.02 -29.52 -38.30
N GLU A 411 -15.63 -30.69 -38.81
CA GLU A 411 -14.26 -31.11 -39.14
C GLU A 411 -13.53 -30.05 -39.99
N GLY A 412 -12.65 -29.28 -39.35
CA GLY A 412 -11.88 -28.22 -39.98
C GLY A 412 -10.82 -27.67 -39.02
N LEU A 413 -9.82 -26.98 -39.57
CA LEU A 413 -8.80 -26.28 -38.76
C LEU A 413 -9.47 -25.23 -37.85
N PRO A 414 -8.98 -25.04 -36.62
CA PRO A 414 -9.55 -24.05 -35.71
C PRO A 414 -9.44 -22.66 -36.34
N THR A 415 -10.56 -21.95 -36.42
CA THR A 415 -10.60 -20.55 -36.88
C THR A 415 -10.00 -19.60 -35.85
N ARG A 416 -10.01 -19.99 -34.57
CA ARG A 416 -9.48 -19.22 -33.44
C ARG A 416 -8.63 -20.07 -32.50
N LEU A 417 -7.65 -19.42 -31.90
CA LEU A 417 -6.78 -19.95 -30.86
C LEU A 417 -6.94 -19.13 -29.58
N LEU A 418 -6.77 -19.76 -28.44
CA LEU A 418 -6.64 -19.10 -27.15
C LEU A 418 -5.17 -19.07 -26.75
N LEU A 419 -4.64 -17.86 -26.61
CA LEU A 419 -3.27 -17.60 -26.19
C LEU A 419 -3.22 -17.31 -24.68
N SER A 420 -2.46 -18.13 -23.98
CA SER A 420 -2.08 -17.91 -22.60
C SER A 420 -0.57 -17.68 -22.52
N CYS A 421 -0.10 -16.54 -22.00
CA CYS A 421 1.33 -16.23 -21.90
C CYS A 421 1.63 -15.26 -20.74
N THR A 422 2.89 -15.20 -20.29
CA THR A 422 3.32 -14.29 -19.24
C THR A 422 4.25 -13.24 -19.83
N LEU A 423 3.88 -11.97 -19.66
CA LEU A 423 4.68 -10.82 -20.04
C LEU A 423 5.57 -10.41 -18.87
N HIS A 424 6.83 -10.06 -19.14
CA HIS A 424 7.75 -9.47 -18.17
C HIS A 424 8.39 -8.21 -18.77
N TRP A 425 8.78 -7.24 -17.94
CA TRP A 425 9.50 -6.05 -18.38
C TRP A 425 10.39 -5.47 -17.28
N SER A 426 11.13 -4.42 -17.59
CA SER A 426 11.97 -3.68 -16.65
C SER A 426 11.45 -2.24 -16.51
N TYR A 427 11.12 -1.84 -15.29
CA TYR A 427 10.71 -0.48 -14.94
C TYR A 427 10.88 -0.24 -13.42
N LEU A 428 11.22 0.99 -13.01
CA LEU A 428 11.30 1.34 -11.60
C LEU A 428 9.89 1.50 -11.01
N LEU A 429 9.42 0.50 -10.25
CA LEU A 429 8.05 0.46 -9.71
C LEU A 429 7.68 1.69 -8.85
N LEU A 430 8.65 2.30 -8.17
CA LEU A 430 8.41 3.52 -7.40
C LEU A 430 7.93 4.71 -8.26
N ARG A 431 8.19 4.71 -9.58
CA ARG A 431 7.75 5.77 -10.51
C ARG A 431 6.42 5.50 -11.21
N ALA A 432 5.85 4.29 -11.09
CA ALA A 432 4.57 3.95 -11.69
C ALA A 432 3.52 3.63 -10.61
N ARG A 433 2.27 4.05 -10.84
CA ARG A 433 1.10 3.55 -10.10
C ARG A 433 0.75 2.13 -10.55
N CYS A 434 0.75 1.91 -11.85
CA CYS A 434 0.47 0.63 -12.48
C CYS A 434 0.94 0.64 -13.95
N PHE A 435 0.70 -0.46 -14.65
CA PHE A 435 0.87 -0.58 -16.08
C PHE A 435 -0.45 -1.00 -16.72
N ARG A 436 -0.81 -0.35 -17.81
CA ARG A 436 -1.95 -0.71 -18.64
C ARG A 436 -1.45 -1.63 -19.74
N ILE A 437 -1.98 -2.84 -19.78
CA ILE A 437 -1.59 -3.86 -20.74
C ILE A 437 -2.58 -3.83 -21.89
N HIS A 438 -2.08 -3.74 -23.11
CA HIS A 438 -2.89 -3.73 -24.31
C HIS A 438 -2.38 -4.73 -25.33
N CYS A 439 -3.22 -5.09 -26.29
CA CYS A 439 -2.80 -5.87 -27.45
C CYS A 439 -3.37 -5.36 -28.78
N TRP A 440 -2.59 -5.56 -29.83
CA TRP A 440 -3.03 -5.53 -31.21
C TRP A 440 -3.16 -6.93 -31.75
N LYS A 441 -4.30 -7.20 -32.39
CA LYS A 441 -4.53 -8.42 -33.17
C LYS A 441 -4.48 -7.99 -34.63
N ARG A 442 -3.44 -8.39 -35.35
CA ARG A 442 -3.36 -8.15 -36.80
C ARG A 442 -3.37 -9.49 -37.53
N THR A 443 -4.40 -9.71 -38.34
CA THR A 443 -4.44 -10.79 -39.33
C THR A 443 -3.75 -10.30 -40.61
N GLY A 444 -2.87 -11.13 -41.17
CA GLY A 444 -2.18 -10.79 -42.41
C GLY A 444 -3.09 -10.93 -43.63
N SER A 445 -3.68 -9.83 -44.10
CA SER A 445 -3.70 -9.42 -45.52
C SER A 445 -4.56 -8.17 -45.72
N SER A 446 -3.93 -7.01 -45.89
CA SER A 446 -4.49 -5.96 -46.76
C SER A 446 -3.35 -5.31 -47.54
N SER A 447 -2.95 -5.99 -48.61
CA SER A 447 -2.38 -5.33 -49.78
C SER A 447 -3.50 -4.58 -50.52
N SER A 448 -4.03 -3.54 -49.90
CA SER A 448 -4.86 -2.54 -50.58
C SER A 448 -4.57 -1.19 -49.95
N VAL A 449 -3.86 -0.38 -50.72
CA VAL A 449 -3.64 1.04 -50.49
C VAL A 449 -4.98 1.72 -50.17
N ALA A 450 -4.92 2.66 -49.22
CA ALA A 450 -5.97 3.58 -48.80
C ALA A 450 -6.99 3.05 -47.77
N GLU A 451 -6.55 3.00 -46.51
CA GLU A 451 -7.24 3.68 -45.41
C GLU A 451 -6.20 3.97 -44.32
N SER A 452 -6.18 5.22 -43.86
CA SER A 452 -5.18 5.75 -42.91
C SER A 452 -5.04 4.87 -41.65
N PRO A 453 -3.82 4.49 -41.21
CA PRO A 453 -3.59 3.60 -40.07
C PRO A 453 -3.81 4.25 -38.69
N GLU A 454 -4.58 5.33 -38.59
CA GLU A 454 -4.70 6.16 -37.38
C GLU A 454 -5.93 5.87 -36.51
N THR A 455 -6.85 4.99 -36.93
CA THR A 455 -8.19 4.93 -36.31
C THR A 455 -8.46 3.75 -35.37
N GLU A 456 -7.73 2.66 -35.47
CA GLU A 456 -7.93 1.55 -34.53
C GLU A 456 -7.23 1.88 -33.21
N LYS A 457 -7.76 1.44 -32.06
CA LYS A 457 -7.12 1.60 -30.73
C LYS A 457 -6.74 0.22 -30.19
N PRO A 458 -5.60 0.08 -29.48
CA PRO A 458 -5.20 -1.23 -28.97
C PRO A 458 -6.23 -1.72 -27.96
N THR A 459 -6.50 -3.02 -27.96
CA THR A 459 -7.45 -3.61 -27.04
C THR A 459 -6.84 -3.65 -25.64
N PHE A 460 -7.52 -3.03 -24.67
CA PHE A 460 -7.10 -3.08 -23.27
C PHE A 460 -7.33 -4.47 -22.69
N LEU A 461 -6.27 -5.07 -22.12
CA LEU A 461 -6.29 -6.40 -21.52
C LEU A 461 -6.44 -6.35 -20.00
N GLY A 462 -5.85 -5.36 -19.33
CA GLY A 462 -5.91 -5.25 -17.88
C GLY A 462 -4.83 -4.36 -17.28
N LEU A 463 -4.76 -4.38 -15.95
CA LEU A 463 -3.79 -3.62 -15.16
C LEU A 463 -2.78 -4.57 -14.52
N ALA A 464 -1.51 -4.17 -14.55
CA ALA A 464 -0.45 -4.80 -13.78
C ALA A 464 0.08 -3.84 -12.72
N PHE A 465 0.33 -4.34 -11.52
CA PHE A 465 0.91 -3.58 -10.39
C PHE A 465 2.32 -4.08 -10.04
N ALA A 466 2.88 -4.90 -10.92
CA ALA A 466 4.24 -5.42 -10.87
C ALA A 466 4.79 -5.42 -12.31
N ASN A 467 6.09 -5.68 -12.47
CA ASN A 467 6.73 -5.76 -13.78
C ASN A 467 6.44 -7.07 -14.55
N GLN A 468 5.23 -7.60 -14.36
CA GLN A 468 4.77 -8.84 -14.97
C GLN A 468 3.25 -8.84 -15.13
N TYR A 469 2.75 -9.54 -16.15
CA TYR A 469 1.31 -9.73 -16.38
C TYR A 469 1.02 -11.08 -17.03
N ARG A 470 0.07 -11.84 -16.49
CA ARG A 470 -0.39 -13.09 -17.07
C ARG A 470 -1.58 -12.82 -17.98
N VAL A 471 -1.40 -13.05 -19.28
CA VAL A 471 -2.48 -13.13 -20.26
C VAL A 471 -3.04 -14.55 -20.20
N VAL A 472 -4.35 -14.68 -20.01
CA VAL A 472 -5.06 -15.96 -19.97
C VAL A 472 -6.08 -15.99 -21.08
N ASP A 473 -5.98 -17.02 -21.91
CA ASP A 473 -6.95 -17.41 -22.94
C ASP A 473 -7.41 -16.25 -23.84
N LEU A 474 -6.45 -15.41 -24.26
CA LEU A 474 -6.68 -14.34 -25.21
C LEU A 474 -7.07 -14.97 -26.56
N ALA A 475 -8.29 -14.69 -27.03
CA ALA A 475 -8.72 -15.14 -28.35
C ALA A 475 -7.93 -14.42 -29.46
N VAL A 476 -7.31 -15.20 -30.33
CA VAL A 476 -6.51 -14.78 -31.49
C VAL A 476 -7.01 -15.54 -32.71
N GLU A 477 -7.12 -14.88 -33.85
CA GLU A 477 -7.45 -15.56 -35.11
C GLU A 477 -6.32 -16.51 -35.52
N ALA A 478 -6.66 -17.70 -35.99
CA ALA A 478 -5.65 -18.65 -36.47
C ALA A 478 -4.97 -18.11 -37.74
N ALA A 479 -3.68 -18.41 -37.89
CA ALA A 479 -2.95 -18.06 -39.10
C ALA A 479 -3.42 -18.97 -40.26
N GLY A 480 -3.55 -18.41 -41.46
CA GLY A 480 -3.80 -19.21 -42.66
C GLY A 480 -2.58 -20.07 -43.04
N PHE A 481 -2.78 -21.09 -43.87
CA PHE A 481 -1.65 -21.87 -44.41
C PHE A 481 -0.68 -20.95 -45.17
N GLY A 482 0.60 -21.04 -44.84
CA GLY A 482 1.65 -20.21 -45.44
C GLY A 482 1.65 -18.74 -44.99
N GLN A 483 0.87 -18.37 -43.97
CA GLN A 483 0.85 -17.03 -43.39
C GLN A 483 1.33 -17.07 -41.93
N ASP A 484 1.98 -15.97 -41.50
CA ASP A 484 2.32 -15.75 -40.10
C ASP A 484 1.23 -14.92 -39.42
N GLY A 485 0.74 -15.44 -38.29
CA GLY A 485 -0.06 -14.71 -37.33
C GLY A 485 0.81 -13.84 -36.43
N ARG A 486 0.25 -12.70 -35.99
CA ARG A 486 0.95 -11.74 -35.14
C ARG A 486 0.07 -11.23 -34.01
N VAL A 487 0.59 -11.36 -32.78
CA VAL A 487 0.05 -10.67 -31.61
C VAL A 487 1.10 -9.69 -31.11
N GLU A 488 0.72 -8.43 -30.96
CA GLU A 488 1.60 -7.41 -30.40
C GLU A 488 1.05 -6.95 -29.06
N PHE A 489 1.87 -7.05 -28.01
CA PHE A 489 1.56 -6.58 -26.67
C PHE A 489 2.22 -5.24 -26.42
N LEU A 490 1.47 -4.34 -25.79
CA LEU A 490 1.93 -3.03 -25.39
C LEU A 490 1.80 -2.87 -23.88
N VAL A 491 2.83 -2.30 -23.26
CA VAL A 491 2.90 -2.03 -21.82
C VAL A 491 3.00 -0.52 -21.64
N GLU A 492 1.89 0.11 -21.28
CA GLU A 492 1.81 1.54 -21.00
C GLU A 492 2.08 1.77 -19.50
N PRO A 493 3.17 2.45 -19.10
CA PRO A 493 3.37 2.83 -17.71
C PRO A 493 2.42 3.97 -17.35
N VAL A 494 1.86 3.93 -16.14
CA VAL A 494 1.05 5.03 -15.57
C VAL A 494 1.90 5.72 -14.49
N PRO A 495 2.50 6.89 -14.77
CA PRO A 495 3.35 7.60 -13.81
C PRO A 495 2.57 8.02 -12.57
N ARG A 496 3.24 8.12 -11.42
CA ARG A 496 2.60 8.52 -10.16
C ARG A 496 1.99 9.91 -10.22
N GLU A 497 2.66 10.81 -10.88
CA GLU A 497 2.29 12.22 -11.07
C GLU A 497 1.09 12.40 -12.01
N GLY A 498 0.67 11.34 -12.70
CA GLY A 498 -0.53 11.33 -13.54
C GLY A 498 -0.34 11.81 -14.99
N PHE A 499 0.91 11.90 -15.46
CA PHE A 499 1.20 12.29 -16.83
C PHE A 499 0.69 11.30 -17.87
N LEU A 500 0.19 11.82 -18.98
CA LEU A 500 0.04 11.03 -20.21
C LEU A 500 1.42 10.69 -20.77
N VAL A 501 1.64 9.40 -20.99
CA VAL A 501 2.90 8.87 -21.53
C VAL A 501 2.74 8.65 -23.03
N PRO A 502 3.55 9.31 -23.87
CA PRO A 502 3.54 9.05 -25.32
C PRO A 502 3.80 7.58 -25.63
N GLN A 503 3.15 7.05 -26.67
CA GLN A 503 3.27 5.64 -27.06
C GLN A 503 4.72 5.22 -27.38
N ALA A 504 5.60 6.15 -27.77
CA ALA A 504 7.02 5.88 -28.00
C ALA A 504 7.75 5.35 -26.74
N GLU A 505 7.26 5.71 -25.54
CA GLU A 505 7.82 5.28 -24.27
C GLU A 505 7.20 3.98 -23.74
N TRP A 506 6.18 3.44 -24.44
CA TRP A 506 5.55 2.19 -24.06
C TRP A 506 6.46 1.01 -24.39
N GLY A 507 6.35 -0.04 -23.58
CA GLY A 507 7.01 -1.30 -23.80
C GLY A 507 6.28 -2.08 -24.88
N LYS A 508 7.02 -2.83 -25.71
CA LYS A 508 6.44 -3.61 -26.80
C LYS A 508 7.07 -4.99 -26.88
N ALA A 509 6.24 -6.01 -27.02
CA ALA A 509 6.66 -7.35 -27.40
C ALA A 509 5.76 -7.88 -28.52
N VAL A 510 6.34 -8.66 -29.43
CA VAL A 510 5.62 -9.24 -30.57
C VAL A 510 5.78 -10.75 -30.51
N LEU A 511 4.66 -11.46 -30.57
CA LEU A 511 4.60 -12.90 -30.72
C LEU A 511 4.20 -13.22 -32.16
N LEU A 512 5.08 -13.92 -32.87
CA LEU A 512 4.81 -14.49 -34.19
C LEU A 512 4.45 -15.97 -34.04
N PHE A 513 3.47 -16.43 -34.80
CA PHE A 513 3.04 -17.83 -34.79
C PHE A 513 2.55 -18.25 -36.17
N SER A 514 2.71 -19.51 -36.52
CA SER A 514 2.29 -20.08 -37.80
C SER A 514 1.61 -21.43 -37.57
N VAL A 515 0.87 -21.90 -38.57
CA VAL A 515 0.39 -23.28 -38.59
C VAL A 515 1.62 -24.22 -38.66
N PRO A 516 1.66 -25.34 -37.92
CA PRO A 516 2.70 -26.35 -38.08
C PRO A 516 2.78 -26.80 -39.55
N GLN A 517 4.00 -26.92 -40.08
CA GLN A 517 4.25 -27.41 -41.44
C GLN A 517 3.95 -28.90 -41.59
#